data_AF-A0A9J6EAK8-F1
#
_entry.id   AF-A0A9J6EAK8-F1
#
_cell.length_a   1.000
_cell.length_b   1.000
_cell.length_c   1.000
_cell.angle_alpha   90.00
_cell.angle_beta   90.00
_cell.angle_gamma   90.00
#
_symmetry.space_group_name_H-M   'P 1'
#
loop_
_entity.id
_entity.type
_entity.pdbx_description
1 polymer ?
#
loop_
_entity_poly.entity_id
_entity_poly.type
_entity_poly.pdbx_seq_one_letter_code
_entity_poly.pdbx_strand_id
1 'polypeptide(L)'
;MSKRRVDLTEPILSRFDVLCVVRDQVDPIQDEKLARFVIDSHIRHHPSGNNPEDTDESMEQGSQGQRDDGDTGPEKIPQDLLQKYILYAREKVHPKLHQMDQDKVARMYSELRRESMLTGSVPITVRHIESMIRLAEAHARLHLREHVLEDDVNMAIRVMLESFINTQKYSVMRSMAKTFQRYLSYKKDNNELLLFVLKQLVQEQINFMRSRYGSEPEVVEISEKDLQEKAHQLNITNLTAILQE
;
A
#
# COMPACT_ATOMS: atom_id res chain seq x y z
N MET A 1 -7.78 20.69 -12.89
CA MET A 1 -6.31 20.75 -13.04
C MET A 1 -5.63 19.37 -12.90
N SER A 2 -6.11 18.26 -13.50
CA SER A 2 -5.33 16.99 -13.54
C SER A 2 -4.58 16.76 -14.86
N LYS A 3 -4.91 17.49 -15.94
CA LYS A 3 -4.29 17.34 -17.27
C LYS A 3 -2.86 17.94 -17.40
N ARG A 4 -2.16 18.25 -16.30
CA ARG A 4 -1.00 19.18 -16.35
C ARG A 4 0.20 18.82 -15.47
N ARG A 5 0.37 17.55 -15.07
CA ARG A 5 1.56 17.12 -14.29
C ARG A 5 2.42 16.07 -15.00
N VAL A 6 1.93 15.52 -16.10
CA VAL A 6 2.62 14.49 -16.86
C VAL A 6 2.50 14.89 -18.33
N ASP A 7 3.63 15.11 -19.00
CA ASP A 7 3.70 15.48 -20.41
C ASP A 7 3.52 14.24 -21.32
N LEU A 8 2.44 13.49 -21.07
CA LEU A 8 2.05 12.32 -21.85
C LEU A 8 0.66 12.53 -22.46
N THR A 9 0.50 12.04 -23.69
CA THR A 9 -0.79 12.09 -24.37
C THR A 9 -1.77 11.06 -23.79
N GLU A 10 -3.06 11.39 -23.83
CA GLU A 10 -4.14 10.54 -23.33
C GLU A 10 -4.14 9.10 -23.92
N PRO A 11 -3.82 8.89 -25.21
CA PRO A 11 -3.68 7.53 -25.77
C PRO A 11 -2.50 6.73 -25.19
N ILE A 12 -1.42 7.40 -24.77
CA ILE A 12 -0.27 6.74 -24.14
C ILE A 12 -0.65 6.32 -22.73
N LEU A 13 -1.30 7.20 -21.95
CA LEU A 13 -1.76 6.89 -20.60
C LEU A 13 -2.72 5.70 -20.57
N SER A 14 -3.59 5.60 -21.57
CA SER A 14 -4.48 4.45 -21.70
C SER A 14 -3.74 3.12 -21.88
N ARG A 15 -2.46 3.07 -22.28
CA ARG A 15 -1.70 1.82 -22.47
C ARG A 15 -1.12 1.22 -21.20
N PHE A 16 -1.17 1.94 -20.08
CA PHE A 16 -0.71 1.43 -18.80
C PHE A 16 -1.85 0.78 -18.03
N ASP A 17 -1.56 -0.37 -17.42
CA ASP A 17 -2.52 -1.09 -16.57
C ASP A 17 -2.59 -0.47 -15.17
N VAL A 18 -1.45 -0.05 -14.60
CA VAL A 18 -1.34 0.51 -13.25
C VAL A 18 -0.60 1.85 -13.30
N LEU A 19 -1.14 2.84 -12.59
CA LEU A 19 -0.61 4.19 -12.48
C LEU A 19 -0.29 4.48 -11.00
N CYS A 20 0.99 4.43 -10.66
CA CYS A 20 1.45 4.76 -9.31
C CYS A 20 1.85 6.23 -9.23
N VAL A 21 1.20 7.00 -8.35
CA VAL A 21 1.54 8.39 -8.09
C VAL A 21 2.32 8.46 -6.78
N VAL A 22 3.63 8.66 -6.87
CA VAL A 22 4.48 8.93 -5.70
C VAL A 22 4.25 10.37 -5.26
N ARG A 23 3.92 10.57 -3.99
CA ARG A 23 3.72 11.89 -3.38
C ARG A 23 4.72 12.07 -2.25
N ASP A 24 5.33 13.23 -2.21
CA ASP A 24 6.17 13.65 -1.09
C ASP A 24 5.28 14.36 -0.07
N GLN A 25 5.20 13.82 1.14
CA GLN A 25 4.47 14.39 2.28
C GLN A 25 5.42 14.44 3.46
N VAL A 26 5.54 15.62 4.07
CA VAL A 26 6.38 15.81 5.25
C VAL A 26 5.74 15.09 6.45
N ASP A 27 6.40 14.05 6.94
CA ASP A 27 6.02 13.30 8.13
C ASP A 27 7.29 13.11 8.99
N PRO A 28 7.43 13.84 10.12
CA PRO A 28 8.64 13.80 10.94
C PRO A 28 9.06 12.39 11.37
N ILE A 29 8.09 11.50 11.61
CA ILE A 29 8.35 10.14 12.08
C ILE A 29 8.91 9.29 10.94
N GLN A 30 8.34 9.41 9.73
CA GLN A 30 8.85 8.67 8.56
C GLN A 30 10.19 9.22 8.08
N ASP A 31 10.37 10.54 8.14
CA ASP A 31 11.60 11.21 7.73
C ASP A 31 12.77 10.80 8.63
N GLU A 32 12.55 10.72 9.95
CA GLU A 32 13.57 10.23 10.89
C GLU A 32 13.93 8.76 10.62
N LYS A 33 12.93 7.89 10.40
CA LYS A 33 13.16 6.47 10.07
C LYS A 33 13.96 6.32 8.78
N LEU A 34 13.60 7.09 7.74
CA LEU A 34 14.32 7.10 6.47
C LEU A 34 15.76 7.59 6.65
N ALA A 35 15.96 8.67 7.40
CA ALA A 35 17.29 9.22 7.65
C ALA A 35 18.20 8.20 8.36
N ARG A 36 17.71 7.55 9.42
CA ARG A 36 18.44 6.49 10.13
C ARG A 36 18.81 5.34 9.19
N PHE A 37 17.85 4.85 8.41
CA PHE A 37 18.09 3.78 7.44
C PHE A 37 19.18 4.14 6.41
N VAL A 38 19.16 5.36 5.88
CA VAL A 38 20.16 5.85 4.91
C VAL A 38 21.54 5.94 5.54
N ILE A 39 21.65 6.48 6.77
CA ILE A 39 22.92 6.58 7.50
C ILE A 39 23.50 5.19 7.76
N ASP A 40 22.70 4.26 8.28
CA ASP A 40 23.13 2.88 8.57
C ASP A 40 23.57 2.15 7.30
N SER A 41 22.93 2.43 6.16
CA SER A 41 23.35 1.91 4.87
C SER A 41 24.72 2.47 4.46
N HIS A 42 24.93 3.78 4.59
CA HIS A 42 26.21 4.41 4.25
C HIS A 42 27.38 3.93 5.12
N ILE A 43 27.14 3.70 6.42
CA ILE A 43 28.15 3.15 7.34
C ILE A 43 28.58 1.75 6.90
N ARG A 44 27.61 0.87 6.58
CA ARG A 44 27.86 -0.52 6.19
C ARG A 44 28.58 -0.69 4.86
N HIS A 45 28.41 0.26 3.93
CA HIS A 45 28.99 0.18 2.59
C HIS A 45 30.22 1.09 2.41
N HIS A 46 30.78 1.64 3.49
CA HIS A 46 31.98 2.47 3.39
C HIS A 46 33.22 1.61 3.09
N PRO A 47 34.01 1.92 2.04
CA PRO A 47 35.13 1.08 1.60
C PRO A 47 36.24 0.92 2.66
N SER A 48 36.43 1.90 3.55
CA SER A 48 37.41 1.83 4.65
C SER A 48 36.91 1.10 5.90
N GLY A 49 35.63 0.72 5.97
CA GLY A 49 35.06 -0.05 7.09
C GLY A 49 35.33 -1.56 7.00
N ASN A 50 35.95 -2.02 5.91
CA ASN A 50 36.31 -3.41 5.65
C ASN A 50 37.76 -3.74 6.03
N ASN A 51 38.41 -2.97 6.93
CA ASN A 51 39.73 -3.33 7.43
C ASN A 51 39.62 -4.57 8.33
N PRO A 52 40.23 -5.71 7.96
CA PRO A 52 40.15 -6.95 8.74
C PRO A 52 40.98 -6.90 10.04
N GLU A 53 41.66 -5.79 10.33
CA GLU A 53 42.54 -5.64 11.50
C GLU A 53 41.86 -4.97 12.71
N ASP A 54 40.67 -4.37 12.56
CA ASP A 54 39.83 -3.91 13.68
C ASP A 54 38.75 -4.95 14.07
N THR A 55 38.93 -6.19 13.61
CA THR A 55 37.92 -7.28 13.64
C THR A 55 38.05 -8.18 14.88
N ASP A 56 38.95 -7.91 15.83
CA ASP A 56 39.37 -8.94 16.80
C ASP A 56 38.56 -9.03 18.12
N GLU A 57 37.51 -8.23 18.36
CA GLU A 57 36.63 -8.46 19.55
C GLU A 57 35.14 -8.19 19.34
N SER A 58 34.68 -7.83 18.15
CA SER A 58 33.24 -7.56 17.91
C SER A 58 32.64 -8.21 16.66
N MET A 59 33.41 -9.05 15.95
CA MET A 59 33.02 -9.58 14.64
C MET A 59 32.90 -11.12 14.56
N GLU A 60 32.89 -11.83 15.69
CA GLU A 60 32.55 -13.27 15.74
C GLU A 60 31.06 -13.56 16.08
N GLN A 61 30.20 -12.55 16.19
CA GLN A 61 28.73 -12.73 16.29
C GLN A 61 27.96 -12.19 15.07
N GLY A 62 28.66 -11.82 13.99
CA GLY A 62 28.07 -11.10 12.85
C GLY A 62 27.48 -11.96 11.72
N SER A 63 27.77 -13.26 11.65
CA SER A 63 27.32 -14.14 10.55
C SER A 63 25.99 -14.87 10.83
N GLN A 64 25.38 -14.66 12.00
CA GLN A 64 24.01 -15.09 12.34
C GLN A 64 23.32 -14.10 13.29
N GLY A 65 23.69 -12.82 13.23
CA GLY A 65 23.00 -11.76 13.94
C GLY A 65 21.66 -11.47 13.31
N GLN A 66 20.65 -12.26 13.66
CA GLN A 66 19.30 -11.76 13.90
C GLN A 66 19.44 -10.53 14.81
N ARG A 67 19.61 -9.35 14.22
CA ARG A 67 19.04 -8.17 14.86
C ARG A 67 17.55 -8.31 14.63
N ASP A 68 16.92 -8.86 15.64
CA ASP A 68 15.59 -8.50 16.13
C ASP A 68 15.52 -6.97 16.22
N ASP A 69 15.57 -6.28 15.08
CA ASP A 69 14.81 -5.05 14.95
C ASP A 69 13.38 -5.52 15.22
N GLY A 70 12.69 -4.88 16.16
CA GLY A 70 11.24 -5.00 16.33
C GLY A 70 10.45 -4.50 15.10
N ASP A 71 11.00 -4.72 13.91
CA ASP A 71 10.27 -4.87 12.66
C ASP A 71 9.52 -6.20 12.79
N THR A 72 8.29 -6.11 13.31
CA THR A 72 7.23 -7.12 13.20
C THR A 72 6.85 -7.32 11.72
N GLY A 73 7.85 -7.41 10.85
CA GLY A 73 7.75 -7.62 9.41
C GLY A 73 7.92 -9.10 9.11
N PRO A 74 7.28 -9.59 8.04
CA PRO A 74 7.45 -10.97 7.62
C PRO A 74 8.92 -11.27 7.30
N GLU A 75 9.37 -12.48 7.66
CA GLU A 75 10.71 -13.00 7.36
C GLU A 75 11.10 -12.70 5.90
N LYS A 76 12.24 -12.04 5.71
CA LYS A 76 12.66 -11.56 4.39
C LYS A 76 13.04 -12.74 3.50
N ILE A 77 12.44 -12.82 2.32
CA ILE A 77 12.72 -13.87 1.34
C ILE A 77 14.12 -13.65 0.73
N PRO A 78 15.02 -14.67 0.76
CA PRO A 78 16.32 -14.56 0.11
C PRO A 78 16.22 -14.31 -1.40
N GLN A 79 17.12 -13.49 -1.93
CA GLN A 79 17.09 -13.04 -3.32
C GLN A 79 17.18 -14.22 -4.33
N ASP A 80 17.99 -15.23 -4.04
CA ASP A 80 18.15 -16.41 -4.91
C ASP A 80 16.87 -17.26 -4.98
N LEU A 81 16.15 -17.37 -3.86
CA LEU A 81 14.89 -18.11 -3.81
C LEU A 81 13.81 -17.36 -4.59
N LEU A 82 13.72 -16.04 -4.41
CA LEU A 82 12.75 -15.21 -5.13
C LEU A 82 12.95 -15.29 -6.66
N GLN A 83 14.20 -15.26 -7.14
CA GLN A 83 14.49 -15.41 -8.57
C GLN A 83 14.03 -16.76 -9.12
N LYS A 84 14.37 -17.86 -8.43
CA LYS A 84 13.95 -19.21 -8.81
C LYS A 84 12.42 -19.35 -8.80
N TYR A 85 11.77 -18.74 -7.81
CA TYR A 85 10.32 -18.73 -7.67
C TYR A 85 9.63 -18.04 -8.85
N ILE A 86 10.06 -16.84 -9.21
CA ILE A 86 9.49 -16.07 -10.34
C ILE A 86 9.67 -16.84 -11.66
N LEU A 87 10.86 -17.42 -11.88
CA LEU A 87 11.14 -18.23 -13.07
C LEU A 87 10.20 -19.44 -13.15
N TYR A 88 10.08 -20.19 -12.06
CA TYR A 88 9.18 -21.34 -11.99
C TYR A 88 7.72 -20.95 -12.24
N ALA A 89 7.23 -19.92 -11.55
CA ALA A 89 5.86 -19.45 -11.69
C ALA A 89 5.54 -18.98 -13.12
N ARG A 90 6.50 -18.36 -13.82
CA ARG A 90 6.33 -17.89 -15.19
C ARG A 90 6.29 -19.04 -16.21
N GLU A 91 7.10 -20.08 -16.02
CA GLU A 91 7.21 -21.19 -16.98
C GLU A 91 6.16 -22.30 -16.78
N LYS A 92 5.76 -22.56 -15.53
CA LYS A 92 4.93 -23.73 -15.19
C LYS A 92 3.47 -23.40 -14.92
N VAL A 93 3.14 -22.15 -14.59
CA VAL A 93 1.80 -21.79 -14.10
C VAL A 93 1.08 -20.86 -15.09
N HIS A 94 0.02 -21.38 -15.67
CA HIS A 94 -0.87 -20.68 -16.60
C HIS A 94 -2.32 -20.72 -16.08
N PRO A 95 -2.69 -19.76 -15.20
CA PRO A 95 -3.99 -19.75 -14.56
C PRO A 95 -5.14 -19.67 -15.56
N LYS A 96 -6.21 -20.44 -15.33
CA LYS A 96 -7.43 -20.42 -16.14
C LYS A 96 -8.54 -19.65 -15.43
N LEU A 97 -9.37 -18.96 -16.21
CA LEU A 97 -10.41 -18.02 -15.75
C LEU A 97 -11.76 -18.66 -15.39
N HIS A 98 -11.89 -19.98 -15.46
CA HIS A 98 -13.19 -20.66 -15.48
C HIS A 98 -13.99 -20.59 -14.16
N GLN A 99 -13.34 -20.26 -13.04
CA GLN A 99 -13.93 -20.25 -11.70
C GLN A 99 -14.22 -18.83 -11.17
N MET A 100 -14.08 -17.79 -11.99
CA MET A 100 -14.32 -16.41 -11.53
C MET A 100 -15.80 -16.00 -11.66
N ASP A 101 -16.25 -15.13 -10.75
CA ASP A 101 -17.53 -14.43 -10.88
C ASP A 101 -17.44 -13.32 -11.95
N GLN A 102 -17.86 -13.65 -13.17
CA GLN A 102 -17.89 -12.74 -14.31
C GLN A 102 -18.85 -11.56 -14.08
N ASP A 103 -19.95 -11.79 -13.37
CA ASP A 103 -20.95 -10.76 -13.11
C ASP A 103 -20.39 -9.71 -12.14
N LYS A 104 -19.54 -10.11 -11.19
CA LYS A 104 -18.86 -9.19 -10.28
C LYS A 104 -18.00 -8.19 -11.01
N VAL A 105 -17.21 -8.65 -11.98
CA VAL A 105 -16.37 -7.82 -12.84
C VAL A 105 -17.22 -6.84 -13.65
N ALA A 106 -18.32 -7.32 -14.24
CA ALA A 106 -19.23 -6.49 -15.03
C ALA A 106 -19.93 -5.41 -14.18
N ARG A 107 -20.37 -5.77 -12.96
CA ARG A 107 -20.97 -4.84 -11.99
C ARG A 107 -19.98 -3.75 -11.60
N MET A 108 -18.76 -4.13 -11.21
CA MET A 108 -17.71 -3.19 -10.82
C MET A 108 -17.38 -2.23 -11.97
N TYR A 109 -17.17 -2.73 -13.19
CA TYR A 109 -16.89 -1.88 -14.35
C TYR A 109 -18.02 -0.88 -14.62
N SER A 110 -19.27 -1.33 -14.54
CA SER A 110 -20.44 -0.47 -14.76
C SER A 110 -20.53 0.64 -13.71
N GLU A 111 -20.30 0.29 -12.44
CA GLU A 111 -20.26 1.24 -11.32
C GLU A 111 -19.12 2.25 -11.49
N LEU A 112 -17.89 1.77 -11.76
CA LEU A 112 -16.72 2.61 -11.98
C LEU A 112 -16.89 3.57 -13.16
N ARG A 113 -17.47 3.08 -14.26
CA ARG A 113 -17.76 3.89 -15.45
C ARG A 113 -18.81 4.97 -15.14
N ARG A 114 -19.87 4.64 -14.39
CA ARG A 114 -20.90 5.59 -13.98
C ARG A 114 -20.33 6.69 -13.10
N GLU A 115 -19.60 6.32 -12.04
CA GLU A 115 -18.97 7.29 -11.13
C GLU A 115 -18.00 8.20 -11.88
N SER A 116 -17.18 7.62 -12.77
CA SER A 116 -16.22 8.40 -13.55
C SER A 116 -16.88 9.41 -14.49
N MET A 117 -18.05 9.08 -15.05
CA MET A 117 -18.82 10.01 -15.90
C MET A 117 -19.40 11.17 -15.08
N LEU A 118 -19.90 10.89 -13.87
CA LEU A 118 -20.45 11.92 -12.97
C LEU A 118 -19.38 12.92 -12.51
N THR A 119 -18.16 12.43 -12.25
CA THR A 119 -17.07 13.26 -11.71
C THR A 119 -16.24 13.98 -12.77
N GLY A 120 -16.47 13.70 -14.06
CA GLY A 120 -15.67 14.24 -15.17
C GLY A 120 -14.19 13.82 -15.09
N SER A 121 -13.94 12.61 -14.60
CA SER A 121 -12.61 11.99 -14.52
C SER A 121 -12.21 11.33 -15.85
N VAL A 122 -11.00 10.76 -15.90
CA VAL A 122 -10.47 10.05 -17.08
C VAL A 122 -11.42 8.92 -17.49
N PRO A 123 -11.79 8.82 -18.78
CA PRO A 123 -12.77 7.82 -19.24
C PRO A 123 -12.29 6.39 -18.98
N ILE A 124 -13.19 5.57 -18.42
CA ILE A 124 -12.97 4.14 -18.20
C ILE A 124 -13.17 3.38 -19.51
N THR A 125 -12.18 2.58 -19.91
CA THR A 125 -12.20 1.80 -21.14
C THR A 125 -12.24 0.30 -20.86
N VAL A 126 -12.56 -0.50 -21.88
CA VAL A 126 -12.51 -1.98 -21.80
C VAL A 126 -11.13 -2.50 -21.40
N ARG A 127 -10.07 -1.73 -21.67
CA ARG A 127 -8.72 -2.09 -21.27
C ARG A 127 -8.58 -2.21 -19.76
N HIS A 128 -9.28 -1.40 -18.96
CA HIS A 128 -9.23 -1.55 -17.50
C HIS A 128 -9.79 -2.91 -17.02
N ILE A 129 -10.74 -3.48 -17.76
CA ILE A 129 -11.24 -4.84 -17.50
C ILE A 129 -10.15 -5.86 -17.84
N GLU A 130 -9.50 -5.72 -18.99
CA GLU A 130 -8.37 -6.58 -19.37
C GLU A 130 -7.23 -6.50 -18.35
N SER A 131 -6.87 -5.30 -17.90
CA SER A 131 -5.86 -5.05 -16.86
C SER A 131 -6.22 -5.78 -15.57
N MET A 132 -7.49 -5.72 -15.15
CA MET A 132 -7.96 -6.42 -13.97
C MET A 132 -7.86 -7.94 -14.10
N ILE A 133 -8.19 -8.50 -15.26
CA ILE A 133 -8.03 -9.94 -15.52
C ILE A 133 -6.55 -10.32 -15.47
N ARG A 134 -5.65 -9.54 -16.10
CA ARG A 134 -4.19 -9.77 -16.04
C ARG A 134 -3.66 -9.72 -14.61
N LEU A 135 -4.14 -8.80 -13.79
CA LEU A 135 -3.77 -8.70 -12.37
C LEU A 135 -4.27 -9.90 -11.56
N ALA A 136 -5.48 -10.39 -11.83
CA ALA A 136 -6.01 -11.58 -11.17
C ALA A 136 -5.22 -12.84 -11.55
N GLU A 137 -4.87 -13.02 -12.83
CA GLU A 137 -3.98 -14.08 -13.29
C GLU A 137 -2.58 -13.97 -12.69
N ALA A 138 -2.02 -12.75 -12.61
CA ALA A 138 -0.72 -12.52 -11.99
C ALA A 138 -0.74 -12.89 -10.49
N HIS A 139 -1.81 -12.58 -9.78
CA HIS A 139 -1.98 -12.94 -8.37
C HIS A 139 -2.16 -14.46 -8.17
N ALA A 140 -2.91 -15.13 -9.05
CA ALA A 140 -2.99 -16.59 -9.05
C ALA A 140 -1.63 -17.25 -9.34
N ARG A 141 -0.86 -16.70 -10.31
CA ARG A 141 0.50 -17.14 -10.64
C ARG A 141 1.46 -16.94 -9.46
N LEU A 142 1.33 -15.84 -8.72
CA LEU A 142 2.11 -15.60 -7.50
C LEU A 142 1.87 -16.68 -6.43
N HIS A 143 0.71 -17.34 -6.43
CA HIS A 143 0.38 -18.44 -5.52
C HIS A 143 0.56 -19.83 -6.16
N LEU A 144 1.15 -19.90 -7.36
CA LEU A 144 1.29 -21.12 -8.14
C LEU A 144 -0.04 -21.85 -8.42
N ARG A 145 -1.16 -21.11 -8.48
CA ARG A 145 -2.49 -21.68 -8.71
C ARG A 145 -2.80 -21.79 -10.20
N GLU A 146 -3.38 -22.92 -10.60
CA GLU A 146 -3.82 -23.17 -11.98
C GLU A 146 -5.17 -22.51 -12.33
N HIS A 147 -5.88 -22.00 -11.32
CA HIS A 147 -7.19 -21.38 -11.47
C HIS A 147 -7.24 -20.06 -10.71
N VAL A 148 -7.89 -19.08 -11.34
CA VAL A 148 -8.17 -17.78 -10.71
C VAL A 148 -9.36 -17.94 -9.77
N LEU A 149 -9.17 -17.59 -8.51
CA LEU A 149 -10.21 -17.59 -7.48
C LEU A 149 -10.83 -16.21 -7.32
N GLU A 150 -11.97 -16.15 -6.62
CA GLU A 150 -12.63 -14.88 -6.29
C GLU A 150 -11.71 -13.94 -5.50
N ASP A 151 -10.85 -14.49 -4.65
CA ASP A 151 -9.85 -13.76 -3.88
C ASP A 151 -8.88 -12.96 -4.75
N ASP A 152 -8.50 -13.51 -5.91
CA ASP A 152 -7.58 -12.87 -6.86
C ASP A 152 -8.27 -11.72 -7.57
N VAL A 153 -9.54 -11.91 -7.92
CA VAL A 153 -10.36 -10.87 -8.54
C VAL A 153 -10.58 -9.73 -7.55
N ASN A 154 -10.86 -10.01 -6.28
CA ASN A 154 -11.01 -8.99 -5.25
C ASN A 154 -9.72 -8.17 -5.07
N MET A 155 -8.57 -8.84 -5.06
CA MET A 155 -7.27 -8.17 -5.00
C MET A 155 -7.01 -7.32 -6.25
N ALA A 156 -7.30 -7.84 -7.44
CA ALA A 156 -7.15 -7.11 -8.70
C ALA A 156 -8.06 -5.88 -8.77
N ILE A 157 -9.31 -5.98 -8.30
CA ILE A 157 -10.25 -4.85 -8.18
C ILE A 157 -9.64 -3.79 -7.26
N ARG A 158 -9.15 -4.19 -6.07
CA ARG A 158 -8.54 -3.27 -5.10
C ARG A 158 -7.38 -2.50 -5.73
N VAL A 159 -6.41 -3.21 -6.33
CA VAL A 159 -5.22 -2.60 -6.95
C VAL A 159 -5.60 -1.64 -8.08
N MET A 160 -6.53 -2.04 -8.96
CA MET A 160 -7.03 -1.19 -10.04
C MET A 160 -7.70 0.08 -9.52
N LEU A 161 -8.53 -0.04 -8.48
CA LEU A 161 -9.21 1.10 -7.88
C LEU A 161 -8.23 2.03 -7.17
N GLU A 162 -7.28 1.52 -6.40
CA GLU A 162 -6.25 2.34 -5.74
C GLU A 162 -5.42 3.12 -6.77
N SER A 163 -4.95 2.44 -7.81
CA SER A 163 -4.27 3.04 -8.96
C SER A 163 -5.10 4.16 -9.59
N PHE A 164 -6.37 3.89 -9.92
CA PHE A 164 -7.23 4.86 -10.58
C PHE A 164 -7.58 6.07 -9.70
N ILE A 165 -7.98 5.83 -8.45
CA ILE A 165 -8.42 6.84 -7.49
C ILE A 165 -7.27 7.82 -7.19
N ASN A 166 -6.04 7.32 -7.02
CA ASN A 166 -4.87 8.15 -6.71
C ASN A 166 -4.48 9.13 -7.83
N THR A 167 -4.89 8.87 -9.08
CA THR A 167 -4.67 9.77 -10.23
C THR A 167 -5.71 10.89 -10.35
N GLN A 168 -6.81 10.80 -9.60
CA GLN A 168 -7.89 11.77 -9.66
C GLN A 168 -7.61 13.02 -8.82
N LYS A 169 -8.37 14.09 -9.12
CA LYS A 169 -8.36 15.32 -8.30
C LYS A 169 -8.81 14.99 -6.88
N TYR A 170 -8.28 15.72 -5.90
CA TYR A 170 -8.54 15.47 -4.47
C TYR A 170 -10.02 15.30 -4.09
N SER A 171 -10.91 16.18 -4.57
CA SER A 171 -12.35 16.08 -4.27
C SER A 171 -12.99 14.81 -4.83
N VAL A 172 -12.64 14.46 -6.07
CA VAL A 172 -13.11 13.23 -6.75
C VAL A 172 -12.52 12.00 -6.07
N MET A 173 -11.23 12.03 -5.75
CA MET A 173 -10.53 10.98 -5.04
C MET A 173 -11.24 10.62 -3.73
N ARG A 174 -11.61 11.62 -2.90
CA ARG A 174 -12.38 11.38 -1.66
C ARG A 174 -13.77 10.82 -1.91
N SER A 175 -14.49 11.34 -2.90
CA SER A 175 -15.82 10.85 -3.25
C SER A 175 -15.78 9.40 -3.70
N MET A 176 -14.88 9.05 -4.62
CA MET A 176 -14.71 7.70 -5.13
C MET A 176 -14.21 6.74 -4.04
N ALA A 177 -13.27 7.15 -3.20
CA ALA A 177 -12.80 6.33 -2.08
C ALA A 177 -13.95 5.97 -1.12
N LYS A 178 -14.90 6.88 -0.91
CA LYS A 178 -16.10 6.62 -0.11
C LYS A 178 -17.06 5.66 -0.82
N THR A 179 -17.34 5.86 -2.11
CA THR A 179 -18.22 4.97 -2.89
C THR A 179 -17.69 3.54 -2.94
N PHE A 180 -16.38 3.38 -3.19
CA PHE A 180 -15.74 2.07 -3.36
C PHE A 180 -15.07 1.53 -2.09
N GLN A 181 -15.42 2.07 -0.91
CA GLN A 181 -14.77 1.73 0.36
C GLN A 181 -14.76 0.21 0.62
N ARG A 182 -15.85 -0.49 0.30
CA ARG A 182 -15.98 -1.95 0.47
C ARG A 182 -14.94 -2.75 -0.32
N TYR A 183 -14.58 -2.29 -1.51
CA TYR A 183 -13.56 -2.96 -2.34
C TYR A 183 -12.15 -2.59 -1.88
N LEU A 184 -11.96 -1.35 -1.42
CA LEU A 184 -10.67 -0.85 -0.94
C LEU A 184 -10.28 -1.40 0.44
N SER A 185 -11.25 -1.79 1.27
CA SER A 185 -10.99 -2.41 2.57
C SER A 185 -10.67 -3.91 2.50
N TYR A 186 -10.77 -4.52 1.32
CA TYR A 186 -10.55 -5.96 1.15
C TYR A 186 -9.10 -6.36 1.49
N LYS A 187 -8.92 -7.31 2.43
CA LYS A 187 -7.61 -7.75 2.95
C LYS A 187 -6.71 -6.59 3.37
N LYS A 188 -7.27 -5.48 3.89
CA LYS A 188 -6.48 -4.53 4.68
C LYS A 188 -6.39 -5.07 6.09
N ASP A 189 -5.18 -5.06 6.64
CA ASP A 189 -4.99 -5.49 8.02
C ASP A 189 -5.77 -4.56 8.94
N ASN A 190 -6.51 -5.13 9.89
CA ASN A 190 -7.25 -4.34 10.88
C ASN A 190 -6.30 -3.41 11.64
N ASN A 191 -5.06 -3.85 11.85
CA ASN A 191 -4.01 -3.05 12.49
C ASN A 191 -3.60 -1.85 11.61
N GLU A 192 -3.48 -2.03 10.30
CA GLU A 192 -3.17 -0.94 9.37
C GLU A 192 -4.31 0.09 9.31
N LEU A 193 -5.57 -0.39 9.32
CA LEU A 193 -6.74 0.47 9.37
C LEU A 193 -6.83 1.28 10.67
N LEU A 194 -6.58 0.63 11.81
CA LEU A 194 -6.55 1.30 13.10
C LEU A 194 -5.39 2.30 13.20
N LEU A 195 -4.20 1.93 12.71
CA LEU A 195 -3.05 2.84 12.65
C LEU A 195 -3.36 4.05 11.76
N PHE A 196 -4.06 3.86 10.64
CA PHE A 196 -4.51 4.97 9.80
C PHE A 196 -5.47 5.91 10.55
N VAL A 197 -6.44 5.36 11.28
CA VAL A 197 -7.36 6.16 12.11
C VAL A 197 -6.59 6.92 13.20
N LEU A 198 -5.65 6.26 13.88
CA LEU A 198 -4.83 6.87 14.92
C LEU A 198 -3.97 8.00 14.35
N LYS A 199 -3.28 7.78 13.23
CA LYS A 199 -2.51 8.83 12.52
C LYS A 199 -3.38 10.04 12.17
N GLN A 200 -4.61 9.79 11.71
CA GLN A 200 -5.54 10.88 11.40
C GLN A 200 -5.90 11.70 12.66
N LEU A 201 -6.17 11.03 13.80
CA LEU A 201 -6.45 11.69 15.07
C LEU A 201 -5.24 12.47 15.60
N VAL A 202 -4.03 11.90 15.52
CA VAL A 202 -2.78 12.59 15.86
C VAL A 202 -2.62 13.86 15.02
N GLN A 203 -2.81 13.77 13.70
CA GLN A 203 -2.66 14.92 12.81
C GLN A 203 -3.72 16.00 13.08
N GLU A 204 -4.97 15.61 13.33
CA GLU A 204 -6.06 16.52 13.72
C GLU A 204 -5.70 17.27 15.02
N GLN A 205 -5.15 16.56 16.01
CA GLN A 205 -4.76 17.14 17.30
C GLN A 205 -3.53 18.05 17.20
N ILE A 206 -2.50 17.66 16.44
CA ILE A 206 -1.34 18.52 16.16
C ILE A 206 -1.78 19.82 15.48
N ASN A 207 -2.64 19.71 14.46
CA ASN A 207 -3.15 20.88 13.74
C ASN A 207 -3.96 21.82 14.65
N PHE A 208 -4.76 21.26 15.56
CA PHE A 208 -5.50 22.02 16.57
C PHE A 208 -4.56 22.76 17.52
N MET A 209 -3.58 22.06 18.09
CA MET A 209 -2.62 22.65 19.03
C MET A 209 -1.76 23.73 18.36
N ARG A 210 -1.27 23.48 17.14
CA ARG A 210 -0.49 24.44 16.36
C ARG A 210 -1.30 25.71 16.05
N SER A 211 -2.57 25.56 15.69
CA SER A 211 -3.45 26.69 15.36
C SER A 211 -3.83 27.52 16.59
N ARG A 212 -3.88 26.90 17.79
CA ARG A 212 -4.27 27.55 19.04
C ARG A 212 -3.09 28.16 19.80
N TYR A 213 -1.95 27.47 19.85
CA TYR A 213 -0.79 27.81 20.69
C TYR A 213 0.45 28.22 19.89
N GLY A 214 0.47 27.99 18.56
CA GLY A 214 1.59 28.38 17.69
C GLY A 214 2.85 27.52 17.82
N SER A 215 2.88 26.56 18.74
CA SER A 215 3.97 25.60 18.95
C SER A 215 3.54 24.18 18.57
N GLU A 216 4.49 23.37 18.11
CA GLU A 216 4.29 21.93 17.92
C GLU A 216 4.47 21.22 19.27
N PRO A 217 3.49 20.42 19.72
CA PRO A 217 3.60 19.70 20.98
C PRO A 217 4.57 18.52 20.86
N GLU A 218 5.46 18.35 21.85
CA GLU A 218 6.35 17.16 21.92
C GLU A 218 5.57 15.87 22.21
N VAL A 219 4.44 15.97 22.93
CA VAL A 219 3.58 14.83 23.27
C VAL A 219 2.15 15.14 22.86
N VAL A 220 1.52 14.21 22.14
CA VAL A 220 0.12 14.30 21.69
C VAL A 220 -0.71 13.28 22.46
N GLU A 221 -1.65 13.76 23.26
CA GLU A 221 -2.60 12.91 23.98
C GLU A 221 -3.88 12.72 23.16
N ILE A 222 -4.33 11.47 23.02
CA ILE A 222 -5.55 11.11 22.28
C ILE A 222 -6.48 10.33 23.20
N SER A 223 -7.74 10.72 23.23
CA SER A 223 -8.79 10.01 23.98
C SER A 223 -9.05 8.63 23.36
N GLU A 224 -8.99 7.59 24.19
CA GLU A 224 -9.32 6.21 23.79
C GLU A 224 -10.76 6.11 23.23
N LYS A 225 -11.68 6.89 23.79
CA LYS A 225 -13.08 6.94 23.34
C LYS A 225 -13.21 7.40 21.89
N ASP A 226 -12.43 8.39 21.47
CA ASP A 226 -12.50 8.94 20.11
C ASP A 226 -11.95 7.95 19.09
N LEU A 227 -10.88 7.23 19.46
CA LEU A 227 -10.33 6.14 18.66
C LEU A 227 -11.36 5.01 18.51
N GLN A 228 -12.02 4.62 19.59
CA GLN A 228 -13.04 3.58 19.60
C GLN A 228 -14.26 3.95 18.73
N GLU A 229 -14.74 5.18 18.81
CA GLU A 229 -15.86 5.65 17.99
C GLU A 229 -15.53 5.63 16.49
N LYS A 230 -14.32 6.05 16.09
CA LYS A 230 -13.88 5.97 14.68
C LYS A 230 -13.63 4.53 14.23
N ALA A 231 -13.11 3.65 15.10
CA ALA A 231 -12.90 2.24 14.79
C ALA A 231 -14.23 1.49 14.57
N HIS A 232 -15.26 1.81 15.36
CA HIS A 232 -16.60 1.21 15.20
C HIS A 232 -17.25 1.54 13.85
N GLN A 233 -17.00 2.74 13.29
CA GLN A 233 -17.47 3.10 11.95
C GLN A 233 -16.85 2.22 10.84
N LEU A 234 -15.71 1.59 11.13
CA LEU A 234 -15.02 0.65 10.24
C LEU A 234 -15.34 -0.82 10.58
N ASN A 235 -16.29 -1.07 11.49
CA ASN A 235 -16.62 -2.40 12.03
C ASN A 235 -15.45 -3.10 12.75
N ILE A 236 -14.50 -2.34 13.30
CA ILE A 236 -13.39 -2.89 14.09
C ILE A 236 -13.76 -2.76 15.56
N THR A 237 -13.90 -3.90 16.25
CA THR A 237 -14.30 -3.95 17.68
C THR A 237 -13.14 -4.27 18.61
N ASN A 238 -12.05 -4.82 18.08
CA ASN A 238 -10.87 -5.21 18.85
C ASN A 238 -9.78 -4.14 18.72
N LEU A 239 -9.57 -3.38 19.79
CA LEU A 239 -8.51 -2.37 19.92
C LEU A 239 -7.29 -2.90 20.70
N THR A 240 -7.43 -4.05 21.36
CA THR A 240 -6.41 -4.58 22.27
C THR A 240 -5.13 -4.97 21.55
N ALA A 241 -5.22 -5.34 20.26
CA ALA A 241 -4.05 -5.69 19.45
C ALA A 241 -3.05 -4.54 19.24
N ILE A 242 -3.48 -3.28 19.37
CA ILE A 242 -2.60 -2.10 19.20
C ILE A 242 -2.20 -1.48 20.53
N LEU A 243 -3.04 -1.61 21.56
CA LEU A 243 -2.76 -1.03 22.89
C LEU A 243 -1.82 -1.89 23.74
N GLN A 244 -1.51 -3.11 23.30
CA GLN A 244 -0.64 -4.07 24.01
C GLN A 244 0.77 -4.22 23.39
N GLU A 245 1.06 -3.51 22.29
CA GLU A 245 2.41 -3.34 21.73
C GLU A 245 2.99 -1.98 22.12
#